data_AF-A0A7K6TUA6-F1
#
_entry.id   AF-A0A7K6TUA6-F1
#
_cell.length_a   1.000
_cell.length_b   1.000
_cell.length_c   1.000
_cell.angle_alpha   90.00
_cell.angle_beta   90.00
_cell.angle_gamma   90.00
#
_symmetry.space_group_name_H-M   'P 1'
#
loop_
_entity.id
_entity.type
_entity.pdbx_description
1 polymer ?
#
loop_
_entity_poly.entity_id
_entity_poly.type
_entity_poly.pdbx_seq_one_letter_code
_entity_poly.pdbx_strand_id
1 'polypeptide(L)'
;MDSESKNSFIGSFLQPPDKMLPAACAYIESKKLAAVGGDRPSIPNNQAVVAALKTLQEKIHRLELEKSRAEDNLCSLSVTAAQYKKSLEHESYIKGTAHQELMQQRKDISVQLNAAQSRCSLLEKQLDYMRKMVSSAELEKKIIFEQQAQLQKEEDQNRLELHAKLEKLEMLEKECLKLTATQRIAEDKIKHLEEKLCKEEHQRKLIQDKTAQLQTGFEINRMLVSSVTSQNEPKKEKRKKTKTKKRNPTAKKMHLSQLHVKAGELPFVAGKVTTSGTSGCSALSKSVSSCSTSPTATNSLSDLLLAIQDELGQMSFEHQELLKQIQETQNSKLREDLERELDCLVKQMEFKGEQISMLKKHQATVQKIKTQKLKQGAAHVKLKYGDQKEAKEIAVTVRESMSTSCPGQKSRSSLQLLKTVRKLQSTLKKEDIMWEQ
;
A
#
# COMPACT_ATOMS: atom_id res chain seq x y z
N MET A 1 -2.53 -26.19 30.06
CA MET A 1 -1.81 -27.40 29.59
C MET A 1 -0.80 -27.71 30.65
N ASP A 2 -1.33 -28.34 31.68
CA ASP A 2 -0.72 -28.45 32.99
C ASP A 2 -0.17 -29.86 33.11
N SER A 3 1.07 -29.98 33.57
CA SER A 3 1.72 -31.27 33.79
C SER A 3 2.45 -31.23 35.11
N GLU A 4 1.73 -31.56 36.18
CA GLU A 4 2.30 -31.87 37.48
C GLU A 4 3.22 -33.09 37.37
N SER A 5 4.53 -32.90 37.49
CA SER A 5 5.47 -34.01 37.65
C SER A 5 5.70 -34.29 39.14
N LYS A 6 4.84 -35.13 39.70
CA LYS A 6 5.03 -35.72 41.03
C LYS A 6 6.30 -36.56 41.02
N ASN A 7 7.29 -36.20 41.86
CA ASN A 7 8.34 -37.11 42.29
C ASN A 7 8.74 -36.76 43.73
N SER A 8 8.00 -37.31 44.68
CA SER A 8 8.38 -37.29 46.09
C SER A 8 9.52 -38.28 46.34
N PHE A 9 10.66 -37.79 46.83
CA PHE A 9 11.60 -38.65 47.54
C PHE A 9 12.06 -37.94 48.83
N ILE A 10 11.14 -37.92 49.80
CA ILE A 10 11.47 -37.55 51.17
C ILE A 10 12.31 -38.69 51.74
N GLY A 11 13.63 -38.49 51.75
CA GLY A 11 14.53 -39.32 52.53
C GLY A 11 14.30 -39.04 54.01
N SER A 12 13.76 -40.00 54.75
CA SER A 12 13.61 -39.90 56.19
C SER A 12 15.00 -39.88 56.84
N PHE A 13 15.46 -38.71 57.26
CA PHE A 13 16.59 -38.61 58.17
C PHE A 13 16.19 -39.29 59.49
N LEU A 14 16.77 -40.47 59.75
CA LEU A 14 16.77 -41.05 61.08
C LEU A 14 17.60 -40.13 61.98
N GLN A 15 16.90 -39.37 62.83
CA GLN A 15 17.54 -38.60 63.89
C GLN A 15 18.23 -39.58 64.84
N PRO A 16 19.53 -39.40 65.17
CA PRO A 16 20.20 -40.25 66.14
C PRO A 16 19.49 -40.14 67.50
N PRO A 17 19.37 -41.22 68.29
CA PRO A 17 18.78 -41.14 69.62
C PRO A 17 19.63 -40.24 70.53
N ASP A 18 19.09 -39.09 70.90
CA ASP A 18 19.67 -38.25 71.94
C ASP A 18 19.58 -38.99 73.28
N LYS A 19 20.75 -39.25 73.88
CA LYS A 19 20.97 -39.94 75.18
C LYS A 19 20.82 -41.47 75.12
N MET A 20 21.96 -42.15 74.96
CA MET A 20 22.09 -43.49 75.53
C MET A 20 22.06 -43.39 77.06
N LEU A 21 21.01 -43.93 77.69
CA LEU A 21 20.98 -44.13 79.13
C LEU A 21 22.06 -45.15 79.53
N PRO A 22 22.80 -44.96 80.64
CA PRO A 22 23.72 -45.98 81.13
C PRO A 22 22.96 -47.27 81.45
N ALA A 23 23.44 -48.40 80.94
CA ALA A 23 22.90 -49.70 81.33
C ALA A 23 23.12 -49.90 82.83
N ALA A 24 22.04 -50.01 83.60
CA ALA A 24 22.11 -50.25 85.03
C ALA A 24 22.79 -51.61 85.28
N CYS A 25 23.96 -51.59 85.91
CA CYS A 25 24.62 -52.81 86.36
C CYS A 25 23.74 -53.49 87.41
N ALA A 26 23.17 -54.64 87.07
CA ALA A 26 22.42 -55.45 88.02
C ALA A 26 23.36 -55.90 89.16
N TYR A 27 23.14 -55.36 90.35
CA TYR A 27 23.84 -55.77 91.56
C TYR A 27 23.42 -57.19 91.92
N ILE A 28 24.24 -58.19 91.59
CA ILE A 28 24.01 -59.58 92.00
C ILE A 28 24.36 -59.71 93.48
N GLU A 29 23.35 -59.56 94.32
CA GLU A 29 23.39 -59.84 95.74
C GLU A 29 23.77 -61.32 95.97
N SER A 30 24.97 -61.55 96.48
CA SER A 30 25.47 -62.90 96.73
C SER A 30 24.90 -63.48 98.03
N LYS A 31 24.11 -64.55 97.88
CA LYS A 31 23.40 -65.20 98.99
C LYS A 31 24.31 -65.68 100.12
N LYS A 32 23.89 -65.32 101.34
CA LYS A 32 24.28 -65.91 102.62
C LYS A 32 24.10 -67.44 102.62
N LEU A 33 25.14 -68.19 102.99
CA LEU A 33 25.08 -69.57 103.45
C LEU A 33 25.69 -69.66 104.85
N ALA A 34 25.13 -70.51 105.71
CA ALA A 34 25.51 -70.61 107.12
C ALA A 34 25.34 -72.05 107.65
N ALA A 35 26.15 -72.41 108.67
CA ALA A 35 26.06 -73.60 109.54
C ALA A 35 26.38 -74.95 108.83
N VAL A 36 26.96 -76.01 109.43
CA VAL A 36 27.55 -76.36 110.77
C VAL A 36 28.82 -77.21 110.46
N GLY A 37 29.92 -77.29 111.23
CA GLY A 37 30.32 -76.69 112.52
C GLY A 37 30.92 -77.73 113.49
N GLY A 38 32.15 -77.52 113.98
CA GLY A 38 32.87 -78.47 114.86
C GLY A 38 34.34 -78.09 115.13
N ASP A 39 34.67 -77.97 116.42
CA ASP A 39 35.96 -78.02 117.10
C ASP A 39 37.20 -77.18 116.68
N ARG A 40 37.60 -76.38 117.69
CA ARG A 40 38.96 -76.01 118.11
C ARG A 40 39.74 -74.98 117.24
N PRO A 41 40.19 -73.86 117.84
CA PRO A 41 40.97 -72.85 117.14
C PRO A 41 42.42 -73.34 116.92
N SER A 42 42.64 -74.06 115.82
CA SER A 42 43.97 -74.41 115.33
C SER A 42 44.42 -73.40 114.28
N ILE A 43 45.39 -72.57 114.67
CA ILE A 43 46.32 -71.73 113.88
C ILE A 43 45.96 -71.61 112.38
N PRO A 44 45.66 -70.38 111.87
CA PRO A 44 45.39 -70.20 110.46
C PRO A 44 46.58 -70.70 109.63
N ASN A 45 46.32 -71.60 108.69
CA ASN A 45 47.35 -72.10 107.79
C ASN A 45 47.78 -70.95 106.87
N ASN A 46 48.82 -70.21 107.27
CA ASN A 46 49.32 -69.01 106.62
C ASN A 46 49.55 -69.22 105.11
N GLN A 47 49.84 -70.45 104.70
CA GLN A 47 50.03 -70.83 103.31
C GLN A 47 48.78 -70.61 102.43
N ALA A 48 47.57 -70.81 102.96
CA ALA A 48 46.31 -70.56 102.23
C ALA A 48 46.04 -69.05 102.06
N VAL A 49 46.32 -68.25 103.09
CA VAL A 49 46.20 -66.78 103.04
C VAL A 49 47.23 -66.19 102.06
N VAL A 50 48.47 -66.66 102.11
CA VAL A 50 49.54 -66.26 101.17
C VAL A 50 49.21 -66.68 99.74
N ALA A 51 48.62 -67.87 99.53
CA ALA A 51 48.16 -68.29 98.20
C ALA A 51 47.03 -67.39 97.68
N ALA A 52 46.04 -67.06 98.51
CA ALA A 52 44.97 -66.13 98.13
C ALA A 52 45.48 -64.72 97.79
N LEU A 53 46.45 -64.20 98.56
CA LEU A 53 47.08 -62.90 98.29
C LEU A 53 47.88 -62.92 96.99
N LYS A 54 48.65 -63.98 96.70
CA LYS A 54 49.36 -64.15 95.42
C LYS A 54 48.39 -64.20 94.25
N THR A 55 47.31 -64.98 94.35
CA THR A 55 46.25 -65.04 93.33
C THR A 55 45.57 -63.68 93.12
N LEU A 56 45.37 -62.90 94.19
CA LEU A 56 44.81 -61.55 94.09
C LEU A 56 45.79 -60.58 93.42
N GLN A 57 47.08 -60.62 93.77
CA GLN A 57 48.13 -59.81 93.14
C GLN A 57 48.24 -60.13 91.64
N GLU A 58 48.24 -61.40 91.25
CA GLU A 58 48.29 -61.80 89.84
C GLU A 58 47.00 -61.40 89.09
N LYS A 59 45.84 -61.45 89.74
CA LYS A 59 44.58 -60.96 89.16
C LYS A 59 44.56 -59.44 89.00
N ILE A 60 45.09 -58.67 89.96
CA ILE A 60 45.25 -57.22 89.84
C ILE A 60 46.18 -56.90 88.68
N HIS A 61 47.36 -57.52 88.60
CA HIS A 61 48.31 -57.31 87.52
C HIS A 61 47.72 -57.63 86.14
N ARG A 62 46.94 -58.71 86.03
CA ARG A 62 46.21 -59.06 84.80
C ARG A 62 45.16 -58.01 84.42
N LEU A 63 44.40 -57.50 85.39
CA LEU A 63 43.41 -56.44 85.18
C LEU A 63 44.06 -55.10 84.79
N GLU A 64 45.24 -54.78 85.35
CA GLU A 64 46.03 -53.60 84.95
C GLU A 64 46.51 -53.71 83.50
N LEU A 65 46.98 -54.89 83.08
CA LEU A 65 47.37 -55.15 81.69
C LEU A 65 46.18 -55.11 80.73
N GLU A 66 45.05 -55.71 81.10
CA GLU A 66 43.80 -55.67 80.32
C GLU A 66 43.25 -54.24 80.22
N LYS A 67 43.33 -53.45 81.29
CA LYS A 67 42.99 -52.03 81.30
C LYS A 67 43.87 -51.24 80.33
N SER A 68 45.20 -51.37 80.42
CA SER A 68 46.13 -50.69 79.49
C SER A 68 45.81 -51.04 78.04
N ARG A 69 45.57 -52.32 77.75
CA ARG A 69 45.19 -52.78 76.41
C ARG A 69 43.84 -52.21 75.94
N ALA A 70 42.87 -52.05 76.85
CA ALA A 70 41.58 -51.43 76.54
C ALA A 70 41.71 -49.92 76.28
N GLU A 71 42.59 -49.24 77.03
CA GLU A 71 42.92 -47.82 76.85
C GLU A 71 43.64 -47.58 75.50
N ASP A 72 44.62 -48.42 75.15
CA ASP A 72 45.30 -48.37 73.84
C ASP A 72 44.32 -48.61 72.68
N ASN A 73 43.44 -49.60 72.81
CA ASN A 73 42.38 -49.87 71.83
C ASN A 73 41.42 -48.68 71.69
N LEU A 74 41.01 -48.06 72.80
CA LEU A 74 40.13 -46.88 72.79
C LEU A 74 40.81 -45.67 72.14
N CYS A 75 42.09 -45.44 72.40
CA CYS A 75 42.88 -44.42 71.74
C CYS A 75 42.97 -44.66 70.22
N SER A 76 43.23 -45.90 69.80
CA SER A 76 43.28 -46.28 68.37
C SER A 76 41.92 -46.12 67.68
N LEU A 77 40.82 -46.53 68.33
CA LEU A 77 39.45 -46.32 67.84
C LEU A 77 39.08 -44.83 67.78
N SER A 78 39.50 -44.02 68.73
CA SER A 78 39.30 -42.57 68.73
C SER A 78 40.02 -41.90 67.54
N VAL A 79 41.28 -42.27 67.28
CA VAL A 79 42.06 -41.76 66.14
C VAL A 79 41.42 -42.15 64.81
N THR A 80 41.03 -43.41 64.64
CA THR A 80 40.38 -43.88 63.40
C THR A 80 38.99 -43.25 63.20
N ALA A 81 38.17 -43.12 64.24
CA ALA A 81 36.90 -42.40 64.17
C ALA A 81 37.07 -40.92 63.79
N ALA A 82 38.09 -40.25 64.34
CA ALA A 82 38.43 -38.87 63.98
C ALA A 82 38.91 -38.74 62.52
N GLN A 83 39.60 -39.75 61.99
CA GLN A 83 39.98 -39.80 60.57
C GLN A 83 38.76 -39.97 59.66
N TYR A 84 37.87 -40.93 59.94
CA TYR A 84 36.62 -41.11 59.18
C TYR A 84 35.76 -39.85 59.17
N LYS A 85 35.64 -39.15 60.31
CA LYS A 85 34.93 -37.87 60.38
C LYS A 85 35.53 -36.82 59.44
N LYS A 86 36.86 -36.64 59.43
CA LYS A 86 37.55 -35.70 58.53
C LYS A 86 37.34 -36.05 57.06
N SER A 87 37.42 -37.34 56.69
CA SER A 87 37.17 -37.79 55.33
C SER A 87 35.73 -37.51 54.88
N LEU A 88 34.74 -37.75 55.75
CA LEU A 88 33.33 -37.47 55.48
C LEU A 88 33.05 -35.96 55.33
N GLU A 89 33.63 -35.12 56.20
CA GLU A 89 33.55 -33.66 56.10
C GLU A 89 34.15 -33.15 54.79
N HIS A 90 35.31 -33.70 54.38
CA HIS A 90 35.95 -33.36 53.12
C HIS A 90 35.13 -33.80 51.88
N GLU A 91 34.55 -35.00 51.91
CA GLU A 91 33.67 -35.49 50.84
C GLU A 91 32.40 -34.63 50.73
N SER A 92 31.82 -34.23 51.86
CA SER A 92 30.67 -33.32 51.92
C SER A 92 31.01 -31.94 51.32
N TYR A 93 32.19 -31.39 51.64
CA TYR A 93 32.69 -30.15 51.05
C TYR A 93 32.85 -30.25 49.53
N ILE A 94 33.49 -31.31 49.01
CA ILE A 94 33.67 -31.53 47.57
C ILE A 94 32.31 -31.64 46.87
N LYS A 95 31.36 -32.40 47.44
CA LYS A 95 29.99 -32.53 46.89
C LYS A 95 29.25 -31.20 46.87
N GLY A 96 29.41 -30.37 47.91
CA GLY A 96 28.86 -29.02 47.97
C GLY A 96 29.37 -28.12 46.84
N THR A 97 30.69 -28.06 46.66
CA THR A 97 31.34 -27.28 45.58
C THR A 97 30.91 -27.78 44.20
N ALA A 98 30.96 -29.08 43.94
CA ALA A 98 30.54 -29.66 42.67
C ALA A 98 29.05 -29.38 42.36
N HIS A 99 28.17 -29.42 43.36
CA HIS A 99 26.77 -29.06 43.18
C HIS A 99 26.60 -27.57 42.86
N GLN A 100 27.36 -26.69 43.51
CA GLN A 100 27.35 -25.25 43.23
C GLN A 100 27.83 -24.94 41.81
N GLU A 101 28.89 -25.59 41.35
CA GLU A 101 29.41 -25.48 39.98
C GLU A 101 28.38 -25.95 38.94
N LEU A 102 27.77 -27.13 39.13
CA LEU A 102 26.71 -27.62 38.26
C LEU A 102 25.49 -26.69 38.23
N MET A 103 25.10 -26.13 39.38
CA MET A 103 24.03 -25.14 39.45
C MET A 103 24.40 -23.83 38.74
N GLN A 104 25.67 -23.42 38.73
CA GLN A 104 26.12 -22.26 37.98
C GLN A 104 26.13 -22.54 36.47
N GLN A 105 26.72 -23.65 36.03
CA GLN A 105 26.69 -24.09 34.62
C GLN A 105 25.24 -24.18 34.10
N ARG A 106 24.30 -24.69 34.90
CA ARG A 106 22.88 -24.75 34.54
C ARG A 106 22.26 -23.35 34.34
N LYS A 107 22.64 -22.36 35.15
CA LYS A 107 22.20 -20.96 34.96
C LYS A 107 22.80 -20.38 33.68
N ASP A 108 24.09 -20.60 33.43
CA ASP A 108 24.79 -20.06 32.27
C ASP A 108 24.22 -20.64 30.96
N ILE A 109 23.97 -21.96 30.92
CA ILE A 109 23.27 -22.64 29.82
C ILE A 109 21.84 -22.10 29.65
N SER A 110 21.11 -21.85 30.73
CA SER A 110 19.77 -21.24 30.68
C SER A 110 19.80 -19.84 30.06
N VAL A 111 20.78 -18.99 30.44
CA VAL A 111 20.96 -17.66 29.85
C VAL A 111 21.26 -17.76 28.35
N GLN A 112 22.17 -18.67 27.95
CA GLN A 112 22.48 -18.91 26.54
C GLN A 112 21.27 -19.40 25.74
N LEU A 113 20.47 -20.32 26.29
CA LEU A 113 19.26 -20.84 25.67
C LEU A 113 18.22 -19.73 25.47
N ASN A 114 17.98 -18.90 26.48
CA ASN A 114 17.06 -17.76 26.39
C ASN A 114 17.54 -16.71 25.36
N ALA A 115 18.84 -16.47 25.25
CA ALA A 115 19.42 -15.60 24.24
C ALA A 115 19.27 -16.19 22.82
N ALA A 116 19.49 -17.49 22.65
CA ALA A 116 19.29 -18.20 21.39
C ALA A 116 17.81 -18.18 20.95
N GLN A 117 16.88 -18.48 21.87
CA GLN A 117 15.43 -18.41 21.62
C GLN A 117 14.99 -17.00 21.22
N SER A 118 15.52 -15.97 21.89
CA SER A 118 15.26 -14.56 21.53
C SER A 118 15.75 -14.22 20.12
N ARG A 119 16.91 -14.75 19.72
CA ARG A 119 17.45 -14.60 18.36
C ARG A 119 16.60 -15.34 17.32
N CYS A 120 16.15 -16.55 17.61
CA CYS A 120 15.23 -17.31 16.74
C CYS A 120 13.91 -16.55 16.53
N SER A 121 13.27 -16.07 17.60
CA SER A 121 12.03 -15.29 17.51
C SER A 121 12.18 -14.00 16.69
N LEU A 122 13.36 -13.36 16.73
CA LEU A 122 13.64 -12.20 15.87
C LEU A 122 13.77 -12.59 14.39
N LEU A 123 14.42 -13.71 14.09
CA LEU A 123 14.56 -14.22 12.72
C LEU A 123 13.22 -14.67 12.14
N GLU A 124 12.37 -15.34 12.93
CA GLU A 124 10.99 -15.69 12.54
C GLU A 124 10.21 -14.44 12.12
N LYS A 125 10.23 -13.38 12.94
CA LYS A 125 9.56 -12.10 12.61
C LYS A 125 10.13 -11.43 11.35
N GLN A 126 11.42 -11.59 11.07
CA GLN A 126 12.04 -11.11 9.83
C GLN A 126 11.60 -11.93 8.61
N LEU A 127 11.52 -13.26 8.74
CA LEU A 127 11.03 -14.15 7.68
C LEU A 127 9.55 -13.93 7.39
N ASP A 128 8.71 -13.69 8.40
CA ASP A 128 7.30 -13.33 8.21
C ASP A 128 7.14 -11.97 7.50
N TYR A 129 7.98 -10.99 7.83
CA TYR A 129 8.01 -9.71 7.11
C TYR A 129 8.45 -9.89 5.65
N MET A 130 9.51 -10.68 5.40
CA MET A 130 9.96 -10.99 4.05
C MET A 130 8.88 -11.73 3.24
N ARG A 131 8.18 -12.70 3.84
CA ARG A 131 7.07 -13.42 3.20
C ARG A 131 5.95 -12.46 2.78
N LYS A 132 5.56 -11.53 3.65
CA LYS A 132 4.55 -10.49 3.34
C LYS A 132 5.01 -9.55 2.22
N MET A 133 6.27 -9.14 2.22
CA MET A 133 6.86 -8.31 1.15
C MET A 133 6.84 -9.04 -0.20
N VAL A 134 7.20 -10.33 -0.23
CA VAL A 134 7.15 -11.16 -1.45
C VAL A 134 5.72 -11.32 -1.94
N SER A 135 4.76 -11.67 -1.07
CA SER A 135 3.36 -11.79 -1.47
C SER A 135 2.74 -10.46 -1.96
N SER A 136 3.16 -9.31 -1.43
CA SER A 136 2.78 -7.99 -1.97
C SER A 136 3.32 -7.81 -3.39
N ALA A 137 4.61 -8.06 -3.61
CA ALA A 137 5.24 -7.93 -4.92
C ALA A 137 4.68 -8.91 -5.97
N GLU A 138 4.28 -10.12 -5.55
CA GLU A 138 3.60 -11.10 -6.41
C GLU A 138 2.19 -10.64 -6.80
N LEU A 139 1.45 -10.03 -5.88
CA LEU A 139 0.13 -9.45 -6.15
C LEU A 139 0.23 -8.21 -7.04
N GLU A 140 1.16 -7.30 -6.77
CA GLU A 140 1.47 -6.14 -7.62
C GLU A 140 1.84 -6.59 -9.04
N LYS A 141 2.72 -7.60 -9.17
CA LYS A 141 3.05 -8.21 -10.46
C LYS A 141 1.81 -8.76 -11.17
N LYS A 142 0.93 -9.47 -10.46
CA LYS A 142 -0.31 -10.02 -11.05
C LYS A 142 -1.20 -8.90 -11.60
N ILE A 143 -1.41 -7.83 -10.84
CA ILE A 143 -2.21 -6.67 -11.25
C ILE A 143 -1.61 -5.99 -12.49
N ILE A 144 -0.29 -5.79 -12.52
CA ILE A 144 0.40 -5.21 -13.69
C ILE A 144 0.25 -6.11 -14.92
N PHE A 145 0.38 -7.43 -14.79
CA PHE A 145 0.14 -8.36 -15.90
C PHE A 145 -1.31 -8.35 -16.39
N GLU A 146 -2.28 -8.19 -15.51
CA GLU A 146 -3.71 -8.09 -15.85
C GLU A 146 -4.02 -6.78 -16.57
N GLN A 147 -3.46 -5.65 -16.11
CA GLN A 147 -3.53 -4.35 -16.80
C GLN A 147 -2.86 -4.40 -18.19
N GLN A 148 -1.68 -5.00 -18.30
CA GLN A 148 -0.99 -5.21 -19.58
C GLN A 148 -1.85 -6.03 -20.55
N ALA A 149 -2.49 -7.10 -20.08
CA ALA A 149 -3.39 -7.93 -20.89
C ALA A 149 -4.69 -7.22 -21.29
N GLN A 150 -5.20 -6.30 -20.45
CA GLN A 150 -6.35 -5.47 -20.80
C GLN A 150 -5.99 -4.43 -21.85
N LEU A 151 -4.86 -3.72 -21.69
CA LEU A 151 -4.33 -2.76 -22.66
C LEU A 151 -4.07 -3.42 -24.02
N GLN A 152 -3.52 -4.65 -24.05
CA GLN A 152 -3.30 -5.36 -25.31
C GLN A 152 -4.60 -5.68 -26.05
N LYS A 153 -5.66 -6.08 -25.32
CA LYS A 153 -6.99 -6.32 -25.90
C LYS A 153 -7.62 -5.03 -26.43
N GLU A 154 -7.44 -3.92 -25.72
CA GLU A 154 -7.91 -2.61 -26.17
C GLU A 154 -7.14 -2.14 -27.42
N GLU A 155 -5.82 -2.32 -27.46
CA GLU A 155 -5.00 -2.04 -28.64
C GLU A 155 -5.45 -2.87 -29.85
N ASP A 156 -5.64 -4.19 -29.68
CA ASP A 156 -6.09 -5.07 -30.76
C ASP A 156 -7.51 -4.71 -31.23
N GLN A 157 -8.42 -4.36 -30.31
CA GLN A 157 -9.76 -3.87 -30.66
C GLN A 157 -9.70 -2.55 -31.46
N ASN A 158 -8.84 -1.61 -31.03
CA ASN A 158 -8.63 -0.34 -31.72
C ASN A 158 -7.98 -0.55 -33.11
N ARG A 159 -7.07 -1.51 -33.25
CA ARG A 159 -6.47 -1.90 -34.53
C ARG A 159 -7.50 -2.50 -35.49
N LEU A 160 -8.41 -3.33 -34.98
CA LEU A 160 -9.52 -3.90 -35.78
C LEU A 160 -10.51 -2.80 -36.22
N GLU A 161 -10.88 -1.87 -35.34
CA GLU A 161 -11.75 -0.74 -35.70
C GLU A 161 -11.08 0.20 -36.72
N LEU A 162 -9.79 0.48 -36.56
CA LEU A 162 -9.01 1.25 -37.54
C LEU A 162 -8.99 0.56 -38.91
N HIS A 163 -8.77 -0.76 -38.95
CA HIS A 163 -8.79 -1.53 -40.20
C HIS A 163 -10.16 -1.43 -40.90
N ALA A 164 -11.25 -1.60 -40.17
CA ALA A 164 -12.61 -1.46 -40.72
C ALA A 164 -12.90 -0.04 -41.24
N LYS A 165 -12.37 1.00 -40.58
CA LYS A 165 -12.46 2.40 -41.06
C LYS A 165 -11.66 2.62 -42.34
N LEU A 166 -10.46 2.03 -42.45
CA LEU A 166 -9.62 2.11 -43.66
C LEU A 166 -10.29 1.41 -44.85
N GLU A 167 -10.83 0.21 -44.67
CA GLU A 167 -11.56 -0.52 -45.71
C GLU A 167 -12.79 0.28 -46.20
N LYS A 168 -13.54 0.91 -45.28
CA LYS A 168 -14.65 1.80 -45.64
C LYS A 168 -14.18 3.04 -46.42
N LEU A 169 -13.04 3.62 -46.08
CA LEU A 169 -12.46 4.74 -46.82
C LEU A 169 -12.03 4.32 -48.24
N GLU A 170 -11.41 3.15 -48.39
CA GLU A 170 -11.03 2.61 -49.71
C GLU A 170 -12.26 2.39 -50.62
N MET A 171 -13.38 1.92 -50.05
CA MET A 171 -14.64 1.79 -50.78
C MET A 171 -15.21 3.14 -51.23
N LEU A 172 -15.17 4.17 -50.37
CA LEU A 172 -15.59 5.52 -50.71
C LEU A 172 -14.66 6.17 -51.77
N GLU A 173 -13.35 5.90 -51.72
CA GLU A 173 -12.41 6.37 -52.74
C GLU A 173 -12.72 5.77 -54.12
N LYS A 174 -13.02 4.47 -54.19
CA LYS A 174 -13.47 3.79 -55.42
C LYS A 174 -14.78 4.39 -55.96
N GLU A 175 -15.73 4.73 -55.09
CA GLU A 175 -16.96 5.41 -55.48
C GLU A 175 -16.73 6.83 -56.00
N CYS A 176 -15.87 7.62 -55.33
CA CYS A 176 -15.45 8.95 -55.78
C CYS A 176 -14.82 8.89 -57.18
N LEU A 177 -13.89 7.97 -57.43
CA LEU A 177 -13.26 7.78 -58.74
C LEU A 177 -14.29 7.44 -59.83
N LYS A 178 -15.26 6.57 -59.52
CA LYS A 178 -16.37 6.21 -60.43
C LYS A 178 -17.29 7.40 -60.73
N LEU A 179 -17.60 8.20 -59.72
CA LEU A 179 -18.39 9.43 -59.88
C LEU A 179 -17.63 10.47 -60.73
N THR A 180 -16.35 10.70 -60.48
CA THR A 180 -15.51 11.60 -61.29
C THR A 180 -15.41 11.14 -62.76
N ALA A 181 -15.30 9.83 -63.01
CA ALA A 181 -15.32 9.30 -64.37
C ALA A 181 -16.67 9.55 -65.06
N THR A 182 -17.78 9.37 -64.33
CA THR A 182 -19.14 9.63 -64.84
C THR A 182 -19.37 11.12 -65.11
N GLN A 183 -18.90 11.99 -64.20
CA GLN A 183 -18.96 13.44 -64.34
C GLN A 183 -18.22 13.90 -65.59
N ARG A 184 -16.99 13.43 -65.82
CA ARG A 184 -16.21 13.77 -67.03
C ARG A 184 -16.94 13.42 -68.33
N ILE A 185 -17.57 12.24 -68.38
CA ILE A 185 -18.37 11.82 -69.55
C ILE A 185 -19.56 12.76 -69.76
N ALA A 186 -20.20 13.23 -68.69
CA ALA A 186 -21.30 14.20 -68.77
C ALA A 186 -20.81 15.59 -69.21
N GLU A 187 -19.67 16.06 -68.72
CA GLU A 187 -19.02 17.33 -69.12
C GLU A 187 -18.65 17.32 -70.61
N ASP A 188 -18.01 16.26 -71.10
CA ASP A 188 -17.70 16.09 -72.53
C ASP A 188 -18.98 16.07 -73.39
N LYS A 189 -20.06 15.46 -72.88
CA LYS A 189 -21.35 15.43 -73.56
C LYS A 189 -22.01 16.81 -73.63
N ILE A 190 -21.95 17.60 -72.55
CA ILE A 190 -22.45 18.97 -72.50
C ILE A 190 -21.68 19.84 -73.49
N LYS A 191 -20.35 19.81 -73.44
CA LYS A 191 -19.47 20.56 -74.35
C LYS A 191 -19.76 20.28 -75.83
N HIS A 192 -20.04 19.03 -76.19
CA HIS A 192 -20.44 18.66 -77.55
C HIS A 192 -21.84 19.20 -77.95
N LEU A 193 -22.77 19.31 -76.99
CA LEU A 193 -24.09 19.90 -77.22
C LEU A 193 -24.02 21.43 -77.32
N GLU A 194 -23.18 22.09 -76.52
CA GLU A 194 -22.89 23.52 -76.61
C GLU A 194 -22.29 23.89 -77.97
N GLU A 195 -21.32 23.11 -78.48
CA GLU A 195 -20.73 23.34 -79.80
C GLU A 195 -21.77 23.21 -80.93
N LYS A 196 -22.71 22.27 -80.80
CA LYS A 196 -23.85 22.14 -81.73
C LYS A 196 -24.83 23.31 -81.60
N LEU A 197 -25.11 23.77 -80.38
CA LEU A 197 -26.00 24.91 -80.12
C LEU A 197 -25.46 26.19 -80.76
N CYS A 198 -24.17 26.49 -80.62
CA CYS A 198 -23.55 27.65 -81.27
C CYS A 198 -23.63 27.59 -82.81
N LYS A 199 -23.47 26.40 -83.41
CA LYS A 199 -23.60 26.22 -84.87
C LYS A 199 -25.03 26.46 -85.34
N GLU A 200 -26.01 25.93 -84.61
CA GLU A 200 -27.44 26.13 -84.87
C GLU A 200 -27.87 27.59 -84.68
N GLU A 201 -27.39 28.25 -83.63
CA GLU A 201 -27.65 29.68 -83.36
C GLU A 201 -27.06 30.57 -84.47
N HIS A 202 -25.84 30.27 -84.94
CA HIS A 202 -25.24 30.97 -86.08
C HIS A 202 -26.07 30.80 -87.36
N GLN A 203 -26.60 29.60 -87.64
CA GLN A 203 -27.50 29.37 -88.78
C GLN A 203 -28.82 30.15 -88.64
N ARG A 204 -29.43 30.18 -87.45
CA ARG A 204 -30.65 30.96 -87.19
C ARG A 204 -30.40 32.45 -87.36
N LYS A 205 -29.25 32.96 -86.93
CA LYS A 205 -28.85 34.36 -87.15
C LYS A 205 -28.72 34.67 -88.64
N LEU A 206 -28.07 33.81 -89.42
CA LEU A 206 -27.96 33.97 -90.88
C LEU A 206 -29.33 34.00 -91.58
N ILE A 207 -30.28 33.16 -91.12
CA ILE A 207 -31.66 33.17 -91.61
C ILE A 207 -32.37 34.47 -91.22
N GLN A 208 -32.23 34.91 -89.96
CA GLN A 208 -32.80 36.16 -89.46
C GLN A 208 -32.28 37.38 -90.23
N ASP A 209 -30.98 37.48 -90.47
CA ASP A 209 -30.35 38.55 -91.24
C ASP A 209 -30.89 38.59 -92.68
N LYS A 210 -31.05 37.41 -93.31
CA LYS A 210 -31.66 37.29 -94.64
C LYS A 210 -33.14 37.67 -94.67
N THR A 211 -33.90 37.31 -93.63
CA THR A 211 -35.31 37.74 -93.48
C THR A 211 -35.41 39.25 -93.27
N ALA A 212 -34.54 39.85 -92.46
CA ALA A 212 -34.48 41.30 -92.26
C ALA A 212 -34.08 42.05 -93.54
N GLN A 213 -33.14 41.50 -94.32
CA GLN A 213 -32.77 42.03 -95.64
C GLN A 213 -33.97 42.01 -96.61
N LEU A 214 -34.70 40.89 -96.68
CA LEU A 214 -35.92 40.78 -97.49
C LEU A 214 -37.01 41.75 -97.00
N GLN A 215 -37.23 41.86 -95.68
CA GLN A 215 -38.24 42.76 -95.11
C GLN A 215 -37.91 44.24 -95.37
N THR A 216 -36.62 44.62 -95.28
CA THR A 216 -36.14 45.96 -95.67
C THR A 216 -36.33 46.19 -97.17
N GLY A 217 -36.03 45.20 -98.01
CA GLY A 217 -36.28 45.26 -99.45
C GLY A 217 -37.77 45.42 -99.79
N PHE A 218 -38.65 44.72 -99.07
CA PHE A 218 -40.10 44.90 -99.18
C PHE A 218 -40.57 46.27 -98.67
N GLU A 219 -39.95 46.85 -97.64
CA GLU A 219 -40.24 48.23 -97.21
C GLU A 219 -39.84 49.23 -98.30
N ILE A 220 -38.63 49.11 -98.85
CA ILE A 220 -38.15 50.01 -99.92
C ILE A 220 -39.09 49.92 -101.13
N ASN A 221 -39.47 48.71 -101.53
CA ASN A 221 -40.44 48.50 -102.61
C ASN A 221 -41.84 49.05 -102.26
N ARG A 222 -42.31 48.89 -101.02
CA ARG A 222 -43.58 49.46 -100.55
C ARG A 222 -43.55 50.99 -100.56
N MET A 223 -42.48 51.60 -100.06
CA MET A 223 -42.26 53.04 -100.06
C MET A 223 -42.23 53.58 -101.49
N LEU A 224 -41.53 52.91 -102.41
CA LEU A 224 -41.47 53.28 -103.83
C LEU A 224 -42.86 53.26 -104.49
N VAL A 225 -43.64 52.18 -104.30
CA VAL A 225 -45.01 52.08 -104.81
C VAL A 225 -45.95 53.10 -104.14
N SER A 226 -45.77 53.36 -102.84
CA SER A 226 -46.54 54.38 -102.11
C SER A 226 -46.23 55.80 -102.60
N SER A 227 -44.99 56.09 -102.98
CA SER A 227 -44.59 57.35 -103.65
C SER A 227 -45.20 57.53 -105.03
N VAL A 228 -45.61 56.45 -105.70
CA VAL A 228 -46.36 56.49 -106.98
C VAL A 228 -47.88 56.62 -106.75
N THR A 229 -48.39 56.29 -105.56
CA THR A 229 -49.85 56.15 -105.31
C THR A 229 -50.42 57.17 -104.31
N SER A 230 -49.68 58.24 -103.99
CA SER A 230 -50.11 59.29 -103.04
C SER A 230 -50.64 60.57 -103.74
N GLN A 231 -51.82 60.46 -104.33
CA GLN A 231 -52.69 61.59 -104.69
C GLN A 231 -54.14 61.21 -104.35
N ASN A 232 -54.87 62.14 -103.70
CA ASN A 232 -56.32 62.14 -103.39
C ASN A 232 -56.83 61.49 -102.06
N GLU A 233 -57.14 62.37 -101.10
CA GLU A 233 -58.27 62.28 -100.14
C GLU A 233 -59.59 62.61 -100.87
N PRO A 234 -60.81 62.16 -100.45
CA PRO A 234 -61.55 62.90 -99.39
C PRO A 234 -62.66 62.18 -98.54
N LYS A 235 -62.70 62.54 -97.25
CA LYS A 235 -63.87 62.96 -96.41
C LYS A 235 -65.34 62.43 -96.58
N LYS A 236 -65.83 61.80 -95.49
CA LYS A 236 -67.09 62.03 -94.69
C LYS A 236 -68.53 61.75 -95.23
N GLU A 237 -69.33 61.04 -94.41
CA GLU A 237 -70.72 61.46 -94.06
C GLU A 237 -71.20 61.00 -92.65
N LYS A 238 -72.44 61.33 -92.21
CA LYS A 238 -72.91 61.27 -90.78
C LYS A 238 -74.35 60.72 -90.58
N ARG A 239 -74.67 60.36 -89.31
CA ARG A 239 -76.00 60.17 -88.64
C ARG A 239 -76.62 58.76 -88.79
N LYS A 240 -77.44 58.22 -87.85
CA LYS A 240 -78.07 58.74 -86.60
C LYS A 240 -78.31 57.60 -85.55
N LYS A 241 -78.82 57.94 -84.36
CA LYS A 241 -78.94 57.08 -83.14
C LYS A 241 -80.25 56.27 -83.03
N THR A 242 -80.22 55.12 -82.33
CA THR A 242 -81.25 54.70 -81.34
C THR A 242 -80.70 53.71 -80.29
N LYS A 243 -81.46 53.43 -79.20
CA LYS A 243 -81.01 52.82 -77.93
C LYS A 243 -81.59 51.41 -77.69
N THR A 244 -80.86 50.56 -76.94
CA THR A 244 -81.47 49.71 -75.89
C THR A 244 -80.51 49.29 -74.76
N LYS A 245 -80.83 49.76 -73.54
CA LYS A 245 -80.81 49.11 -72.20
C LYS A 245 -79.76 48.00 -71.90
N LYS A 246 -78.82 48.22 -70.97
CA LYS A 246 -78.90 48.05 -69.47
C LYS A 246 -78.42 46.62 -69.07
N ARG A 247 -77.36 46.44 -68.27
CA ARG A 247 -77.35 46.56 -66.80
C ARG A 247 -75.93 46.38 -66.20
N ASN A 248 -75.55 47.24 -65.25
CA ASN A 248 -74.43 47.07 -64.29
C ASN A 248 -75.05 46.68 -62.90
N PRO A 249 -74.28 46.56 -61.80
CA PRO A 249 -73.05 45.78 -61.54
C PRO A 249 -73.19 44.91 -60.25
N THR A 250 -72.22 44.03 -59.94
CA THR A 250 -71.94 43.67 -58.52
C THR A 250 -70.52 43.17 -58.30
N ALA A 251 -69.90 43.61 -57.20
CA ALA A 251 -68.66 43.04 -56.66
C ALA A 251 -68.98 42.08 -55.50
N LYS A 252 -68.12 41.07 -55.25
CA LYS A 252 -67.47 40.78 -53.94
C LYS A 252 -66.72 39.44 -53.88
N LYS A 253 -65.45 39.54 -53.45
CA LYS A 253 -64.68 38.68 -52.51
C LYS A 253 -64.39 37.18 -52.79
N MET A 254 -63.10 36.85 -52.62
CA MET A 254 -62.50 35.63 -52.01
C MET A 254 -62.79 34.26 -52.68
N HIS A 255 -61.78 33.47 -53.01
CA HIS A 255 -60.90 32.84 -52.02
C HIS A 255 -59.44 32.65 -52.46
N LEU A 256 -58.54 32.41 -51.50
CA LEU A 256 -57.14 32.02 -51.72
C LEU A 256 -57.03 30.63 -52.36
N SER A 257 -55.98 30.44 -53.17
CA SER A 257 -55.27 29.16 -53.34
C SER A 257 -53.77 29.42 -53.25
N GLN A 258 -53.20 29.06 -52.09
CA GLN A 258 -51.79 29.19 -51.73
C GLN A 258 -51.11 27.82 -51.84
N LEU A 259 -49.94 27.74 -52.47
CA LEU A 259 -48.82 26.81 -52.18
C LEU A 259 -47.71 27.08 -53.21
N HIS A 260 -46.79 28.01 -52.90
CA HIS A 260 -45.46 27.72 -52.35
C HIS A 260 -44.43 27.27 -53.40
N VAL A 261 -43.68 28.26 -53.92
CA VAL A 261 -42.31 28.04 -54.41
C VAL A 261 -41.37 28.62 -53.35
N LYS A 262 -40.57 27.77 -52.71
CA LYS A 262 -39.46 28.20 -51.85
C LYS A 262 -38.19 28.19 -52.68
N ALA A 263 -37.76 29.38 -53.12
CA ALA A 263 -36.40 29.55 -53.62
C ALA A 263 -35.42 29.28 -52.46
N GLY A 264 -34.54 28.30 -52.63
CA GLY A 264 -33.43 28.03 -51.72
C GLY A 264 -32.28 28.96 -52.05
N GLU A 265 -32.06 29.97 -51.21
CA GLU A 265 -30.95 30.91 -51.32
C GLU A 265 -29.67 30.28 -50.76
N LEU A 266 -28.56 30.39 -51.52
CA LEU A 266 -27.28 29.78 -51.18
C LEU A 266 -26.59 30.54 -50.02
N PRO A 267 -26.02 29.87 -49.00
CA PRO A 267 -25.27 30.54 -47.96
C PRO A 267 -23.86 30.92 -48.44
N PHE A 268 -23.67 32.19 -48.79
CA PHE A 268 -22.35 32.79 -48.97
C PHE A 268 -21.69 33.05 -47.59
N VAL A 269 -20.43 32.63 -47.44
CA VAL A 269 -19.68 32.76 -46.17
C VAL A 269 -18.91 34.07 -46.11
N ALA A 270 -19.30 34.99 -45.23
CA ALA A 270 -18.44 36.11 -44.78
C ALA A 270 -18.90 36.78 -43.46
N GLY A 271 -17.99 36.88 -42.48
CA GLY A 271 -17.77 38.15 -41.76
C GLY A 271 -18.61 38.56 -40.52
N LYS A 272 -18.20 38.09 -39.33
CA LYS A 272 -17.66 38.93 -38.23
C LYS A 272 -18.54 39.99 -37.45
N VAL A 273 -18.94 39.60 -36.22
CA VAL A 273 -18.83 40.34 -34.91
C VAL A 273 -19.82 41.47 -34.51
N THR A 274 -20.09 41.55 -33.19
CA THR A 274 -20.77 42.62 -32.37
C THR A 274 -22.29 42.83 -32.57
N THR A 275 -23.16 43.13 -31.57
CA THR A 275 -23.09 43.51 -30.12
C THR A 275 -24.41 43.16 -29.37
N SER A 276 -24.37 42.97 -28.03
CA SER A 276 -25.43 43.17 -26.98
C SER A 276 -26.85 42.59 -27.18
N GLY A 277 -27.48 41.79 -26.28
CA GLY A 277 -27.83 41.97 -24.85
C GLY A 277 -29.37 41.80 -24.71
N THR A 278 -30.03 41.23 -23.68
CA THR A 278 -29.82 41.22 -22.21
C THR A 278 -30.70 40.15 -21.51
N SER A 279 -30.40 39.85 -20.22
CA SER A 279 -31.09 38.94 -19.25
C SER A 279 -30.82 37.43 -19.44
N GLY A 280 -30.45 36.61 -18.45
CA GLY A 280 -30.13 36.76 -17.01
C GLY A 280 -30.17 35.36 -16.34
N CYS A 281 -29.65 35.01 -15.15
CA CYS A 281 -28.83 35.59 -14.06
C CYS A 281 -28.38 34.37 -13.18
N SER A 282 -27.34 34.31 -12.32
CA SER A 282 -26.28 35.23 -11.81
C SER A 282 -25.08 34.37 -11.28
N ALA A 283 -24.19 34.95 -10.43
CA ALA A 283 -23.06 34.32 -9.68
C ALA A 283 -21.94 33.68 -10.54
N LEU A 284 -20.70 34.19 -10.71
CA LEU A 284 -19.74 34.99 -9.91
C LEU A 284 -18.73 34.18 -9.06
N SER A 285 -17.59 33.86 -9.67
CA SER A 285 -16.27 33.74 -9.03
C SER A 285 -15.15 33.72 -10.09
N LYS A 286 -14.83 34.87 -10.69
CA LYS A 286 -13.60 35.63 -10.39
C LYS A 286 -12.33 34.78 -10.20
N SER A 287 -11.67 34.46 -11.29
CA SER A 287 -10.24 34.14 -11.32
C SER A 287 -9.42 35.37 -10.88
N VAL A 288 -8.50 35.19 -9.93
CA VAL A 288 -7.52 36.22 -9.52
C VAL A 288 -6.10 35.73 -9.78
N SER A 289 -5.24 36.64 -10.25
CA SER A 289 -3.88 36.33 -10.68
C SER A 289 -2.84 36.56 -9.59
N SER A 290 -1.68 35.92 -9.79
CA SER A 290 -0.35 36.40 -9.37
C SER A 290 -0.04 36.56 -7.88
N CYS A 291 0.83 35.69 -7.36
CA CYS A 291 2.02 36.13 -6.60
C CYS A 291 3.03 34.98 -6.42
N SER A 292 4.27 35.18 -6.86
CA SER A 292 5.39 34.29 -6.52
C SER A 292 5.86 34.56 -5.08
N THR A 293 5.48 33.70 -4.14
CA THR A 293 6.23 33.51 -2.89
C THR A 293 6.45 32.02 -2.69
N SER A 294 7.69 31.59 -2.49
CA SER A 294 8.03 30.18 -2.30
C SER A 294 7.50 29.69 -0.95
N PRO A 295 6.48 28.83 -0.91
CA PRO A 295 5.87 28.44 0.35
C PRO A 295 6.74 27.40 1.05
N THR A 296 6.78 27.47 2.38
CA THR A 296 7.27 26.34 3.18
C THR A 296 6.36 25.14 2.88
N ALA A 297 6.93 24.04 2.36
CA ALA A 297 6.22 22.91 1.73
C ALA A 297 5.20 22.13 2.59
N THR A 298 4.86 22.63 3.79
CA THR A 298 3.80 22.07 4.64
C THR A 298 2.44 22.76 4.50
N ASN A 299 2.37 23.97 3.94
CA ASN A 299 1.09 24.67 3.75
C ASN A 299 0.35 24.09 2.54
N SER A 300 1.03 24.01 1.38
CA SER A 300 0.49 23.44 0.14
C SER A 300 -0.04 22.00 0.26
N LEU A 301 0.50 21.20 1.18
CA LEU A 301 0.00 19.86 1.48
C LEU A 301 -1.35 19.89 2.22
N SER A 302 -1.54 20.88 3.10
CA SER A 302 -2.78 21.06 3.86
C SER A 302 -3.88 21.63 2.94
N ASP A 303 -3.52 22.56 2.06
CA ASP A 303 -4.43 23.14 1.06
C ASP A 303 -4.93 22.06 0.06
N LEU A 304 -4.03 21.19 -0.41
CA LEU A 304 -4.39 20.03 -1.25
C LEU A 304 -5.29 19.03 -0.53
N LEU A 305 -5.02 18.75 0.75
CA LEU A 305 -5.83 17.85 1.56
C LEU A 305 -7.25 18.41 1.77
N LEU A 306 -7.38 19.73 1.96
CA LEU A 306 -8.68 20.39 2.04
C LEU A 306 -9.45 20.28 0.72
N ALA A 307 -8.83 20.58 -0.41
CA ALA A 307 -9.47 20.48 -1.72
C ALA A 307 -10.03 19.08 -2.01
N ILE A 308 -9.28 18.02 -1.68
CA ILE A 308 -9.75 16.63 -1.88
C ILE A 308 -10.86 16.26 -0.87
N GLN A 309 -10.88 16.86 0.32
CA GLN A 309 -12.02 16.70 1.25
C GLN A 309 -13.29 17.39 0.74
N ASP A 310 -13.17 18.57 0.13
CA ASP A 310 -14.28 19.30 -0.46
C ASP A 310 -14.84 18.53 -1.69
N GLU A 311 -13.98 17.99 -2.55
CA GLU A 311 -14.37 17.11 -3.65
C GLU A 311 -15.09 15.84 -3.17
N LEU A 312 -14.62 15.23 -2.07
CA LEU A 312 -15.31 14.08 -1.47
C LEU A 312 -16.68 14.46 -0.90
N GLY A 313 -16.82 15.67 -0.35
CA GLY A 313 -18.10 16.24 0.08
C GLY A 313 -19.07 16.42 -1.09
N GLN A 314 -18.59 16.97 -2.20
CA GLN A 314 -19.36 17.16 -3.43
C GLN A 314 -19.86 15.83 -4.00
N MET A 315 -18.98 14.82 -4.14
CA MET A 315 -19.38 13.48 -4.59
C MET A 315 -20.34 12.78 -3.61
N SER A 316 -20.21 13.03 -2.29
CA SER A 316 -21.15 12.49 -1.30
C SER A 316 -22.56 13.06 -1.47
N PHE A 317 -22.67 14.33 -1.87
CA PHE A 317 -23.94 14.96 -2.21
C PHE A 317 -24.53 14.39 -3.51
N GLU A 318 -23.71 14.22 -4.55
CA GLU A 318 -24.11 13.59 -5.82
C GLU A 318 -24.57 12.13 -5.62
N HIS A 319 -23.92 11.38 -4.73
CA HIS A 319 -24.32 10.01 -4.37
C HIS A 319 -25.70 9.98 -3.71
N GLN A 320 -25.99 10.94 -2.81
CA GLN A 320 -27.29 11.07 -2.17
C GLN A 320 -28.40 11.43 -3.16
N GLU A 321 -28.10 12.28 -4.15
CA GLU A 321 -29.04 12.70 -5.19
C GLU A 321 -29.28 11.60 -6.25
N LEU A 322 -28.25 10.87 -6.68
CA LEU A 322 -28.40 9.70 -7.57
C LEU A 322 -29.25 8.61 -6.91
N LEU A 323 -29.02 8.29 -5.63
CA LEU A 323 -29.87 7.36 -4.87
C LEU A 323 -31.35 7.76 -4.89
N LYS A 324 -31.63 9.05 -4.74
CA LYS A 324 -33.00 9.60 -4.78
C LYS A 324 -33.59 9.49 -6.20
N GLN A 325 -32.83 9.83 -7.24
CA GLN A 325 -33.28 9.70 -8.63
C GLN A 325 -33.55 8.24 -9.02
N ILE A 326 -32.74 7.29 -8.54
CA ILE A 326 -32.99 5.85 -8.66
C ILE A 326 -34.33 5.49 -8.01
N GLN A 327 -34.59 5.97 -6.80
CA GLN A 327 -35.82 5.67 -6.05
C GLN A 327 -37.08 6.27 -6.69
N GLU A 328 -36.99 7.47 -7.26
CA GLU A 328 -38.10 8.17 -7.92
C GLU A 328 -38.37 7.66 -9.36
N THR A 329 -37.40 6.98 -9.99
CA THR A 329 -37.49 6.49 -11.37
C THR A 329 -38.32 5.21 -11.50
N GLN A 330 -39.38 5.28 -12.31
CA GLN A 330 -40.25 4.15 -12.68
C GLN A 330 -39.79 3.38 -13.94
N ASN A 331 -38.82 3.89 -14.70
CA ASN A 331 -38.33 3.27 -15.92
C ASN A 331 -37.12 2.36 -15.62
N SER A 332 -37.28 1.03 -15.76
CA SER A 332 -36.24 0.03 -15.49
C SER A 332 -34.89 0.37 -16.13
N LYS A 333 -34.90 0.76 -17.41
CA LYS A 333 -33.66 1.01 -18.15
C LYS A 333 -32.92 2.25 -17.64
N LEU A 334 -33.65 3.32 -17.32
CA LEU A 334 -33.06 4.54 -16.76
C LEU A 334 -32.57 4.31 -15.31
N ARG A 335 -33.27 3.46 -14.56
CA ARG A 335 -32.82 2.98 -13.24
C ARG A 335 -31.50 2.20 -13.35
N GLU A 336 -31.39 1.24 -14.27
CA GLU A 336 -30.15 0.50 -14.53
C GLU A 336 -29.00 1.41 -15.00
N ASP A 337 -29.30 2.48 -15.73
CA ASP A 337 -28.31 3.50 -16.13
C ASP A 337 -27.81 4.30 -14.91
N LEU A 338 -28.71 4.79 -14.05
CA LEU A 338 -28.38 5.53 -12.83
C LEU A 338 -27.66 4.66 -11.77
N GLU A 339 -28.06 3.39 -11.63
CA GLU A 339 -27.40 2.43 -10.72
C GLU A 339 -25.94 2.19 -11.15
N ARG A 340 -25.65 2.15 -12.47
CA ARG A 340 -24.28 2.10 -13.00
C ARG A 340 -23.49 3.41 -12.78
N GLU A 341 -24.15 4.56 -12.86
CA GLU A 341 -23.51 5.85 -12.55
C GLU A 341 -23.16 5.95 -11.06
N LEU A 342 -24.05 5.51 -10.18
CA LEU A 342 -23.81 5.42 -8.74
C LEU A 342 -22.62 4.50 -8.41
N ASP A 343 -22.54 3.32 -9.03
CA ASP A 343 -21.41 2.39 -8.90
C ASP A 343 -20.06 2.99 -9.35
N CYS A 344 -20.08 3.85 -10.37
CA CYS A 344 -18.89 4.59 -10.81
C CYS A 344 -18.50 5.68 -9.79
N LEU A 345 -19.49 6.42 -9.28
CA LEU A 345 -19.27 7.47 -8.28
C LEU A 345 -18.73 6.90 -6.96
N VAL A 346 -19.24 5.75 -6.49
CA VAL A 346 -18.74 5.07 -5.29
C VAL A 346 -17.25 4.73 -5.42
N LYS A 347 -16.82 4.15 -6.55
CA LYS A 347 -15.40 3.86 -6.82
C LYS A 347 -14.53 5.13 -6.81
N GLN A 348 -15.08 6.26 -7.30
CA GLN A 348 -14.39 7.54 -7.28
C GLN A 348 -14.28 8.14 -5.86
N MET A 349 -15.32 7.96 -5.02
CA MET A 349 -15.31 8.31 -3.60
C MET A 349 -14.27 7.48 -2.83
N GLU A 350 -14.21 6.18 -3.06
CA GLU A 350 -13.20 5.29 -2.47
C GLU A 350 -11.78 5.75 -2.82
N PHE A 351 -11.49 5.99 -4.10
CA PHE A 351 -10.17 6.47 -4.57
C PHE A 351 -9.77 7.84 -3.99
N LYS A 352 -10.72 8.76 -3.77
CA LYS A 352 -10.46 10.03 -3.10
C LYS A 352 -10.24 9.83 -1.59
N GLY A 353 -10.93 8.88 -0.97
CA GLY A 353 -10.66 8.44 0.41
C GLY A 353 -9.24 7.88 0.60
N GLU A 354 -8.76 7.07 -0.35
CA GLU A 354 -7.38 6.57 -0.36
C GLU A 354 -6.35 7.69 -0.49
N GLN A 355 -6.59 8.66 -1.38
CA GLN A 355 -5.72 9.85 -1.50
C GLN A 355 -5.63 10.64 -0.20
N ILE A 356 -6.76 10.88 0.49
CA ILE A 356 -6.77 11.54 1.81
C ILE A 356 -5.95 10.73 2.83
N SER A 357 -6.09 9.40 2.84
CA SER A 357 -5.32 8.50 3.73
C SER A 357 -3.81 8.62 3.49
N MET A 358 -3.39 8.61 2.23
CA MET A 358 -1.98 8.77 1.83
C MET A 358 -1.42 10.15 2.17
N LEU A 359 -2.19 11.22 1.94
CA LEU A 359 -1.80 12.59 2.30
C LEU A 359 -1.66 12.76 3.82
N LYS A 360 -2.61 12.26 4.62
CA LYS A 360 -2.53 12.27 6.09
C LYS A 360 -1.31 11.50 6.61
N LYS A 361 -1.01 10.33 6.02
CA LYS A 361 0.19 9.54 6.34
C LYS A 361 1.49 10.28 6.02
N HIS A 362 1.54 11.01 4.92
CA HIS A 362 2.67 11.87 4.58
C HIS A 362 2.81 13.05 5.55
N GLN A 363 1.71 13.76 5.84
CA GLN A 363 1.66 14.87 6.80
C GLN A 363 2.18 14.45 8.19
N ALA A 364 1.72 13.31 8.71
CA ALA A 364 2.20 12.76 9.99
C ALA A 364 3.70 12.40 9.96
N THR A 365 4.20 11.88 8.84
CA THR A 365 5.62 11.57 8.65
C THR A 365 6.48 12.84 8.63
N VAL A 366 6.04 13.88 7.93
CA VAL A 366 6.70 15.19 7.87
C VAL A 366 6.71 15.87 9.24
N GLN A 367 5.60 15.83 9.98
CA GLN A 367 5.53 16.35 11.36
C GLN A 367 6.50 15.59 12.29
N LYS A 368 6.53 14.25 12.23
CA LYS A 368 7.45 13.41 13.03
C LYS A 368 8.92 13.78 12.77
N ILE A 369 9.29 14.03 11.50
CA ILE A 369 10.65 14.48 11.13
C ILE A 369 10.94 15.89 11.64
N LYS A 370 10.00 16.84 11.54
CA LYS A 370 10.15 18.20 12.13
C LYS A 370 10.38 18.13 13.65
N THR A 371 9.58 17.34 14.38
CA THR A 371 9.71 17.15 15.83
C THR A 371 11.05 16.48 16.21
N GLN A 372 11.52 15.51 15.42
CA GLN A 372 12.82 14.86 15.65
C GLN A 372 14.00 15.83 15.43
N LYS A 373 13.93 16.71 14.43
CA LYS A 373 14.94 17.76 14.22
C LYS A 373 14.98 18.79 15.37
N LEU A 374 13.81 19.19 15.88
CA LEU A 374 13.76 20.12 17.04
C LEU A 374 14.43 19.53 18.28
N LYS A 375 14.25 18.23 18.55
CA LYS A 375 14.89 17.52 19.66
C LYS A 375 16.42 17.40 19.53
N GLN A 376 16.98 17.46 18.32
CA GLN A 376 18.43 17.52 18.10
C GLN A 376 18.99 18.94 18.21
N GLY A 377 18.21 19.97 17.86
CA GLY A 377 18.61 21.37 18.00
C GLY A 377 18.77 21.82 19.47
N ALA A 378 17.90 21.33 20.36
CA ALA A 378 17.95 21.69 21.79
C ALA A 378 19.17 21.14 22.55
N ALA A 379 19.82 20.07 22.05
CA ALA A 379 20.95 19.43 22.70
C ALA A 379 22.31 20.12 22.45
N HIS A 380 22.37 21.07 21.50
CA HIS A 380 23.64 21.64 21.02
C HIS A 380 23.94 23.06 21.54
N VAL A 381 23.10 23.60 22.45
CA VAL A 381 23.23 24.94 23.03
C VAL A 381 23.24 24.89 24.57
N LYS A 382 24.35 24.41 25.14
CA LYS A 382 24.87 24.80 26.47
C LYS A 382 26.18 24.05 26.78
N LEU A 383 27.32 24.74 26.60
CA LEU A 383 28.57 24.48 27.34
C LEU A 383 29.61 25.57 27.05
N LYS A 384 29.60 26.63 27.88
CA LYS A 384 30.75 27.48 28.20
C LYS A 384 30.56 28.02 29.63
N TYR A 385 31.68 28.37 30.27
CA TYR A 385 31.91 28.38 31.72
C TYR A 385 31.96 26.98 32.35
N GLY A 386 32.87 26.70 33.29
CA GLY A 386 33.94 27.58 33.80
C GLY A 386 34.34 27.23 35.24
N ASP A 387 35.29 26.31 35.36
CA ASP A 387 36.19 25.95 36.47
C ASP A 387 35.77 26.02 37.97
N GLN A 388 36.25 25.00 38.69
CA GLN A 388 36.52 24.87 40.14
C GLN A 388 35.47 24.46 41.20
N LYS A 389 35.99 23.54 42.05
CA LYS A 389 35.78 23.28 43.50
C LYS A 389 34.62 22.41 44.01
N GLU A 390 35.01 21.15 44.27
CA GLU A 390 35.13 20.56 45.62
C GLU A 390 33.86 20.43 46.49
N ALA A 391 33.30 19.20 46.59
CA ALA A 391 33.25 18.39 47.82
C ALA A 391 32.36 17.14 47.69
N LYS A 392 32.86 16.03 48.29
CA LYS A 392 32.23 14.76 48.73
C LYS A 392 30.68 14.64 48.68
N GLU A 393 30.17 13.51 48.18
CA GLU A 393 29.60 12.41 49.02
C GLU A 393 29.36 11.12 48.17
N ILE A 394 28.96 10.02 48.82
CA ILE A 394 29.09 8.62 48.39
C ILE A 394 27.86 8.12 47.60
N ALA A 395 28.09 7.40 46.49
CA ALA A 395 27.14 6.42 45.95
C ALA A 395 27.83 5.35 45.09
N VAL A 396 27.94 4.12 45.59
CA VAL A 396 28.37 2.96 44.80
C VAL A 396 27.15 2.34 44.11
N THR A 397 27.08 2.44 42.78
CA THR A 397 26.36 1.45 41.95
C THR A 397 27.14 1.17 40.67
N VAL A 398 27.52 -0.10 40.48
CA VAL A 398 28.07 -0.60 39.22
C VAL A 398 26.94 -0.62 38.19
N ARG A 399 27.15 0.00 37.03
CA ARG A 399 26.22 -0.11 35.89
C ARG A 399 26.99 -0.31 34.59
N GLU A 400 26.81 -1.48 33.99
CA GLU A 400 27.42 -1.85 32.71
C GLU A 400 27.10 -0.83 31.60
N SER A 401 28.16 -0.34 30.97
CA SER A 401 28.11 0.51 29.79
C SER A 401 27.90 -0.32 28.52
N MET A 402 26.66 -0.83 28.33
CA MET A 402 26.22 -1.39 27.05
C MET A 402 26.27 -0.32 25.95
N SER A 403 27.33 -0.37 25.14
CA SER A 403 27.58 0.54 24.02
C SER A 403 26.65 0.24 22.83
N THR A 404 25.42 0.76 22.91
CA THR A 404 24.43 0.65 21.82
C THR A 404 24.90 1.43 20.59
N SER A 405 25.20 0.71 19.50
CA SER A 405 25.67 1.33 18.26
C SER A 405 24.58 2.20 17.60
N CYS A 406 24.95 3.44 17.27
CA CYS A 406 24.00 4.43 16.75
C CYS A 406 23.44 4.06 15.36
N PRO A 407 22.15 4.32 15.06
CA PRO A 407 21.51 3.94 13.79
C PRO A 407 22.11 4.56 12.51
N GLY A 408 22.98 5.57 12.61
CA GLY A 408 23.46 6.36 11.48
C GLY A 408 24.57 5.71 10.63
N GLN A 409 25.32 4.73 11.14
CA GLN A 409 26.47 4.17 10.40
C GLN A 409 26.06 3.34 9.18
N LYS A 410 24.98 2.55 9.28
CA LYS A 410 24.52 1.66 8.20
C LYS A 410 24.10 2.42 6.92
N SER A 411 23.58 3.64 7.08
CA SER A 411 23.19 4.52 5.96
C SER A 411 24.41 5.06 5.20
N ARG A 412 25.53 5.33 5.87
CA ARG A 412 26.75 5.81 5.22
C ARG A 412 27.46 4.69 4.46
N SER A 413 27.51 3.48 5.02
CA SER A 413 28.11 2.32 4.36
C SER A 413 27.33 1.88 3.12
N SER A 414 25.98 1.91 3.13
CA SER A 414 25.21 1.58 1.91
C SER A 414 25.35 2.65 0.82
N LEU A 415 25.44 3.94 1.19
CA LEU A 415 25.73 5.01 0.24
C LEU A 415 27.16 4.94 -0.33
N GLN A 416 28.14 4.48 0.46
CA GLN A 416 29.48 4.20 -0.07
C GLN A 416 29.47 3.01 -1.02
N LEU A 417 28.76 1.92 -0.69
CA LEU A 417 28.61 0.76 -1.57
C LEU A 417 27.93 1.11 -2.90
N LEU A 418 26.85 1.92 -2.87
CA LEU A 418 26.20 2.41 -4.09
C LEU A 418 27.13 3.28 -4.94
N LYS A 419 28.01 4.08 -4.32
CA LYS A 419 29.03 4.87 -5.03
C LYS A 419 30.12 3.98 -5.64
N THR A 420 30.57 2.92 -4.95
CA THR A 420 31.58 2.01 -5.50
C THR A 420 31.01 1.14 -6.63
N VAL A 421 29.77 0.66 -6.50
CA VAL A 421 29.08 -0.08 -7.58
C VAL A 421 28.86 0.80 -8.81
N ARG A 422 28.41 2.06 -8.64
CA ARG A 422 28.29 3.01 -9.75
C ARG A 422 29.63 3.32 -10.41
N LYS A 423 30.71 3.43 -9.61
CA LYS A 423 32.07 3.62 -10.15
C LYS A 423 32.51 2.40 -10.96
N LEU A 424 32.28 1.18 -10.45
CA LEU A 424 32.59 -0.08 -11.15
C LEU A 424 31.84 -0.18 -12.48
N GLN A 425 30.54 0.15 -12.48
CA GLN A 425 29.70 0.21 -13.69
C GLN A 425 30.23 1.22 -14.73
N SER A 426 30.80 2.34 -14.30
CA SER A 426 31.42 3.33 -15.20
C SER A 426 32.84 2.98 -15.66
N THR A 427 33.50 2.02 -15.02
CA THR A 427 34.87 1.58 -15.38
C THR A 427 34.91 0.29 -16.17
N LEU A 428 33.91 -0.60 -16.06
CA LEU A 428 33.80 -1.76 -16.94
C LEU A 428 33.51 -1.31 -18.37
N LYS A 429 34.35 -1.73 -19.31
CA LYS A 429 34.09 -1.64 -20.75
C LYS A 429 33.51 -2.96 -21.25
N LYS A 430 32.85 -2.91 -22.40
CA LYS A 430 32.23 -4.08 -23.03
C LYS A 430 33.22 -5.20 -23.35
N GLU A 431 34.49 -4.85 -23.54
CA GLU A 431 35.60 -5.76 -23.85
C GLU A 431 36.15 -6.50 -22.61
N ASP A 432 35.80 -6.07 -21.38
CA ASP A 432 36.31 -6.69 -20.14
C ASP A 432 35.55 -8.00 -19.76
N ILE A 433 34.53 -8.39 -20.54
CA ILE A 433 33.70 -9.58 -20.31
C ILE A 433 34.10 -10.67 -21.32
N MET A 434 35.35 -11.10 -21.23
CA MET A 434 35.83 -12.31 -21.90
C MET A 434 35.54 -13.51 -20.99
N TRP A 435 34.56 -14.33 -21.35
CA TRP A 435 34.45 -15.69 -20.83
C TRP A 435 35.36 -16.58 -21.66
N GLU A 436 36.34 -17.21 -21.00
CA GLU A 436 37.19 -18.24 -21.60
C GLU A 436 36.31 -19.43 -22.00
N GLN A 437 36.46 -19.91 -23.24
CA GLN A 437 35.53 -20.82 -23.92
C GLN A 437 35.91 -22.30 -23.78
#